data_AF-A0AAN1FMG6-F1
#
_entry.id   AF-A0AAN1FMG6-F1
#
_cell.length_a   1.000
_cell.length_b   1.000
_cell.length_c   1.000
_cell.angle_alpha   90.00
_cell.angle_beta   90.00
_cell.angle_gamma   90.00
#
_symmetry.space_group_name_H-M   'P 1'
#
loop_
_entity.id
_entity.type
_entity.pdbx_description
1 polymer ?
#
loop_
_entity_poly.entity_id
_entity_poly.type
_entity_poly.pdbx_seq_one_letter_code
_entity_poly.pdbx_strand_id
1 'polypeptide(L)'
;MAASDKDDLDKSEPTEAKEYLTFWLGEEYYGIDILTVQEIRTYGQVTSIANMPNYIKGVMNLRGVVIPIVDIRLKFNLPNISYHDMTVVIILNIDQRIVGIVVDSVADVLLLDNVDVQPPPDFASALDTKYIQGLASQEELMLILIHIKKLMNSQDMALFDQIESDSTVLEPQEGRTHE
;
A
#
# COMPACT_ATOMS: atom_id res chain seq x y z
N MET A 1 -36.10 -41.27 33.86
CA MET A 1 -35.72 -39.85 34.04
C MET A 1 -34.22 -39.82 34.30
N ALA A 2 -33.43 -39.60 33.26
CA ALA A 2 -32.05 -39.14 33.36
C ALA A 2 -31.85 -38.27 32.12
N ALA A 3 -31.59 -37.00 32.37
CA ALA A 3 -31.64 -35.93 31.40
C ALA A 3 -30.48 -36.00 30.40
N SER A 4 -30.80 -35.52 29.20
CA SER A 4 -29.89 -35.10 28.15
C SER A 4 -28.88 -34.09 28.67
N ASP A 5 -27.60 -34.28 28.35
CA ASP A 5 -26.67 -33.16 28.15
C ASP A 5 -25.79 -33.52 26.94
N LYS A 6 -26.25 -33.04 25.78
CA LYS A 6 -25.42 -32.75 24.62
C LYS A 6 -24.77 -31.40 24.94
N ASP A 7 -23.53 -31.40 25.38
CA ASP A 7 -22.74 -30.17 25.47
C ASP A 7 -21.96 -30.00 24.16
N ASP A 8 -22.53 -29.12 23.35
CA ASP A 8 -21.94 -28.10 22.50
C ASP A 8 -20.62 -28.37 21.74
N LEU A 9 -20.85 -28.40 20.44
CA LEU A 9 -19.93 -28.21 19.35
C LEU A 9 -19.69 -26.69 19.17
N ASP A 10 -18.55 -26.16 19.61
CA ASP A 10 -17.91 -25.03 18.91
C ASP A 10 -16.42 -24.97 19.23
N LYS A 11 -15.64 -25.71 18.42
CA LYS A 11 -14.23 -25.41 18.21
C LYS A 11 -14.17 -24.42 17.05
N SER A 12 -14.59 -23.18 17.27
CA SER A 12 -14.16 -22.10 16.39
C SER A 12 -12.67 -21.91 16.62
N GLU A 13 -11.86 -22.54 15.75
CA GLU A 13 -10.48 -22.14 15.57
C GLU A 13 -10.49 -20.61 15.38
N PRO A 14 -9.62 -19.84 16.04
CA PRO A 14 -9.60 -18.41 15.83
C PRO A 14 -9.26 -18.17 14.36
N THR A 15 -10.26 -17.91 13.53
CA THR A 15 -10.03 -17.24 12.25
C THR A 15 -9.45 -15.90 12.64
N GLU A 16 -8.13 -15.75 12.45
CA GLU A 16 -7.48 -14.44 12.55
C GLU A 16 -8.10 -13.57 11.44
N ALA A 17 -9.19 -12.89 11.80
CA ALA A 17 -9.76 -11.82 11.03
C ALA A 17 -8.69 -10.75 10.89
N LYS A 18 -8.41 -10.35 9.64
CA LYS A 18 -7.40 -9.36 9.31
C LYS A 18 -8.07 -8.09 8.85
N GLU A 19 -7.57 -6.97 9.32
CA GLU A 19 -8.05 -5.65 8.94
C GLU A 19 -7.28 -5.17 7.70
N TYR A 20 -8.03 -4.76 6.67
CA TYR A 20 -7.47 -4.24 5.44
C TYR A 20 -7.95 -2.81 5.22
N LEU A 21 -7.00 -1.91 4.98
CA LEU A 21 -7.32 -0.59 4.48
C LEU A 21 -7.69 -0.70 3.01
N THR A 22 -8.90 -0.26 2.68
CA THR A 22 -9.41 -0.26 1.32
C THR A 22 -9.27 1.11 0.69
N PHE A 23 -8.95 1.14 -0.59
CA PHE A 23 -8.82 2.36 -1.36
C PHE A 23 -9.25 2.12 -2.80
N TRP A 24 -9.72 3.19 -3.42
CA TRP A 24 -10.07 3.21 -4.83
C TRP A 24 -8.83 3.49 -5.66
N LEU A 25 -8.68 2.76 -6.77
CA LEU A 25 -7.61 2.97 -7.73
C LEU A 25 -8.12 2.69 -9.14
N GLY A 26 -8.18 3.73 -9.97
CA GLY A 26 -8.70 3.59 -11.33
C GLY A 26 -10.20 3.27 -11.32
N GLU A 27 -10.54 2.00 -11.52
CA GLU A 27 -11.93 1.49 -11.57
C GLU A 27 -12.20 0.34 -10.58
N GLU A 28 -11.24 0.02 -9.70
CA GLU A 28 -11.30 -1.13 -8.80
C GLU A 28 -10.98 -0.74 -7.35
N TYR A 29 -11.50 -1.52 -6.40
CA TYR A 29 -11.13 -1.43 -4.99
C TYR A 29 -9.95 -2.33 -4.70
N TYR A 30 -8.94 -1.76 -4.05
CA TYR A 30 -7.76 -2.47 -3.60
C TYR A 30 -7.67 -2.42 -2.08
N GLY A 31 -7.11 -3.47 -1.49
CA GLY A 31 -6.91 -3.61 -0.06
C GLY A 31 -5.45 -3.88 0.28
N ILE A 32 -4.96 -3.25 1.34
CA ILE A 32 -3.66 -3.55 1.94
C ILE A 32 -3.83 -3.77 3.44
N ASP A 33 -2.93 -4.56 4.02
CA ASP A 33 -2.95 -4.84 5.46
C ASP A 33 -2.79 -3.53 6.26
N ILE A 34 -3.74 -3.24 7.15
CA ILE A 34 -3.73 -2.02 7.96
C ILE A 34 -2.46 -1.94 8.83
N LEU A 35 -1.88 -3.09 9.21
CA LEU A 35 -0.67 -3.15 10.02
C LEU A 35 0.56 -2.62 9.29
N THR A 36 0.52 -2.59 7.96
CA THR A 36 1.58 -1.97 7.14
C THR A 36 1.37 -0.47 6.98
N VAL A 37 0.19 0.06 7.28
CA VAL A 37 -0.13 1.48 7.16
C VAL A 37 0.34 2.22 8.40
N GLN A 38 1.20 3.22 8.19
CA GLN A 38 1.67 4.08 9.26
C GLN A 38 0.80 5.33 9.39
N GLU A 39 0.51 5.99 8.26
CA GLU A 39 -0.41 7.15 8.22
C GLU A 39 -0.91 7.41 6.79
N ILE A 40 -1.98 8.21 6.67
CA ILE A 40 -2.53 8.64 5.38
C ILE A 40 -2.44 10.16 5.32
N ARG A 41 -1.98 10.69 4.19
CA ARG A 41 -1.83 12.13 3.93
C ARG A 41 -2.49 12.51 2.63
N THR A 42 -2.98 13.74 2.54
CA THR A 42 -3.39 14.30 1.26
C THR A 42 -2.19 14.43 0.34
N TYR A 43 -2.38 14.16 -0.95
CA TYR A 43 -1.32 14.32 -1.94
C TYR A 43 -0.82 15.78 -1.95
N GLY A 44 0.48 15.94 -1.74
CA GLY A 44 1.14 17.23 -1.56
C GLY A 44 2.26 17.45 -2.56
N GLN A 45 3.17 18.39 -2.24
CA GLN A 45 4.37 18.59 -3.02
C GLN A 45 5.33 17.39 -2.88
N VAL A 46 5.59 16.74 -4.01
CA VAL A 46 6.62 15.70 -4.15
C VAL A 46 7.80 16.31 -4.89
N THR A 47 9.01 16.10 -4.37
CA THR A 47 10.26 16.46 -5.03
C THR A 47 10.65 15.35 -5.97
N SER A 48 10.48 15.56 -7.28
CA SER A 48 10.85 14.55 -8.28
C SER A 48 12.36 14.36 -8.39
N ILE A 49 12.78 13.11 -8.54
CA ILE A 49 14.17 12.71 -8.67
C ILE A 49 14.44 12.31 -10.13
N ALA A 50 15.53 12.82 -10.70
CA ALA A 50 15.95 12.47 -12.05
C ALA A 50 16.52 11.04 -12.12
N ASN A 51 16.39 10.39 -13.27
CA ASN A 51 16.85 9.01 -13.54
C ASN A 51 16.14 7.90 -12.76
N MET A 52 14.98 8.19 -12.17
CA MET A 52 14.16 7.17 -11.53
C MET A 52 13.15 6.55 -12.50
N PRO A 53 12.76 5.28 -12.29
CA PRO A 53 11.67 4.66 -13.03
C PRO A 53 10.37 5.47 -12.92
N ASN A 54 9.55 5.45 -13.97
CA ASN A 54 8.34 6.28 -14.05
C ASN A 54 7.36 6.07 -12.89
N TYR A 55 7.33 4.88 -12.29
CA TYR A 55 6.48 4.58 -11.13
C TYR A 55 6.92 5.28 -9.84
N ILE A 56 8.17 5.77 -9.76
CA ILE A 56 8.65 6.59 -8.64
C ILE A 56 8.42 8.05 -9.00
N LYS A 57 7.51 8.72 -8.28
CA LYS A 57 7.25 10.15 -8.49
C LYS A 57 8.35 11.04 -7.93
N GLY A 58 9.05 10.54 -6.91
CA GLY A 58 10.11 11.25 -6.23
C GLY A 58 10.09 10.96 -4.74
N VAL A 59 10.33 12.00 -3.93
CA VAL A 59 10.30 11.93 -2.48
C VAL A 59 9.43 13.02 -1.87
N MET A 60 8.95 12.77 -0.66
CA MET A 60 8.22 13.73 0.16
C MET A 60 8.90 13.83 1.52
N ASN A 61 9.09 15.04 2.03
CA ASN A 61 9.59 15.23 3.38
C ASN A 61 8.43 15.14 4.38
N LEU A 62 8.49 14.17 5.29
CA LEU A 62 7.55 14.01 6.38
C LEU A 62 8.31 14.12 7.70
N ARG A 63 8.08 15.22 8.43
CA ARG A 63 8.72 15.49 9.74
C ARG A 63 10.25 15.37 9.73
N GLY A 64 10.89 15.74 8.62
CA GLY A 64 12.34 15.64 8.46
C GLY A 64 12.83 14.28 7.93
N VAL A 65 11.93 13.31 7.71
CA VAL A 65 12.24 12.02 7.08
C VAL A 65 11.89 12.10 5.60
N VAL A 66 12.81 11.67 4.74
CA VAL A 66 12.59 11.65 3.29
C VAL A 66 11.91 10.34 2.90
N ILE A 67 10.66 10.42 2.45
CA ILE A 67 9.87 9.25 2.10
C ILE A 67 9.76 9.13 0.59
N PRO A 68 10.21 8.03 -0.04
CA PRO A 68 10.00 7.79 -1.46
C PRO A 68 8.51 7.62 -1.77
N ILE A 69 8.04 8.32 -2.79
CA ILE A 69 6.65 8.29 -3.24
C ILE A 69 6.54 7.51 -4.54
N VAL A 70 5.77 6.44 -4.48
CA VAL A 70 5.52 5.51 -5.58
C VAL A 70 4.07 5.65 -6.04
N ASP A 71 3.89 5.85 -7.34
CA ASP A 71 2.56 5.83 -7.95
C ASP A 71 2.19 4.38 -8.28
N ILE A 72 1.26 3.84 -7.50
CA ILE A 72 0.88 2.43 -7.62
C ILE A 72 0.09 2.17 -8.91
N ARG A 73 -0.53 3.20 -9.50
CA ARG A 73 -1.22 3.10 -10.81
C ARG A 73 -0.21 2.84 -11.92
N LEU A 74 0.91 3.55 -11.88
CA LEU A 74 2.04 3.34 -12.79
C LEU A 74 2.69 1.98 -12.56
N LYS A 75 2.77 1.52 -11.30
CA LYS A 75 3.28 0.19 -10.97
C LYS A 75 2.38 -0.94 -11.51
N PHE A 76 1.06 -0.76 -11.45
CA PHE A 76 0.07 -1.68 -12.02
C PHE A 76 -0.20 -1.46 -13.50
N ASN A 77 0.49 -0.51 -14.13
CA ASN A 77 0.39 -0.21 -15.56
C ASN A 77 -1.06 0.09 -16.01
N LEU A 78 -1.86 0.68 -15.11
CA LEU A 78 -3.25 1.02 -15.37
C LEU A 78 -3.34 2.21 -16.35
N PRO A 79 -4.22 2.15 -17.37
CA PRO A 79 -4.48 3.30 -18.22
C PRO A 79 -5.24 4.38 -17.43
N ASN A 80 -5.04 5.65 -17.81
CA ASN A 80 -5.78 6.81 -17.28
C ASN A 80 -5.29 7.36 -15.92
N ILE A 81 -4.14 8.04 -15.95
CA ILE A 81 -3.58 8.75 -14.79
C ILE A 81 -4.34 10.08 -14.60
N SER A 82 -5.40 10.06 -13.80
CA SER A 82 -6.13 11.28 -13.44
C SER A 82 -5.88 11.61 -11.97
N TYR A 83 -5.07 12.64 -11.70
CA TYR A 83 -4.91 13.18 -10.35
C TYR A 83 -6.11 14.06 -10.04
N HIS A 84 -6.74 13.86 -8.88
CA HIS A 84 -7.88 14.64 -8.42
C HIS A 84 -7.57 15.21 -7.03
N ASP A 85 -8.36 16.18 -6.56
CA ASP A 85 -8.25 16.71 -5.19
C ASP A 85 -8.45 15.64 -4.09
N MET A 86 -8.99 14.47 -4.44
CA MET A 86 -9.15 13.34 -3.53
C MET A 86 -7.90 12.47 -3.43
N THR A 87 -6.90 12.67 -4.29
CA THR A 87 -5.67 11.86 -4.30
C THR A 87 -4.96 11.96 -2.94
N VAL A 88 -4.65 10.81 -2.38
CA VAL A 88 -3.97 10.68 -1.09
C VAL A 88 -2.72 9.84 -1.23
N VAL A 89 -1.76 10.09 -0.35
CA VAL A 89 -0.55 9.31 -0.16
C VAL A 89 -0.72 8.47 1.09
N ILE A 90 -0.67 7.16 0.93
CA ILE A 90 -0.65 6.23 2.06
C ILE A 90 0.81 5.93 2.38
N ILE A 91 1.22 6.25 3.61
CA ILE A 91 2.55 5.97 4.14
C ILE A 91 2.54 4.57 4.72
N LEU A 92 3.40 3.71 4.18
CA LEU A 92 3.53 2.31 4.53
C LEU A 92 4.89 2.06 5.19
N ASN A 93 4.92 1.18 6.17
CA ASN A 93 6.13 0.67 6.78
C ASN A 93 6.31 -0.81 6.42
N ILE A 94 7.39 -1.10 5.69
CA ILE A 94 7.72 -2.43 5.21
C ILE A 94 9.13 -2.77 5.70
N ASP A 95 9.24 -3.69 6.65
CA ASP A 95 10.53 -4.15 7.19
C ASP A 95 11.43 -2.98 7.65
N GLN A 96 10.85 -2.05 8.42
CA GLN A 96 11.49 -0.81 8.94
C GLN A 96 11.79 0.25 7.88
N ARG A 97 11.33 0.08 6.64
CA ARG A 97 11.42 1.11 5.59
C ARG A 97 10.09 1.81 5.41
N ILE A 98 10.13 3.12 5.30
CA ILE A 98 8.94 3.94 5.10
C ILE A 98 8.84 4.27 3.61
N VAL A 99 7.70 3.96 3.00
CA VAL A 99 7.40 4.24 1.59
C VAL A 99 6.01 4.82 1.46
N GLY A 100 5.85 5.86 0.65
CA GLY A 100 4.54 6.42 0.33
C GLY A 100 4.01 5.84 -0.97
N ILE A 101 2.76 5.42 -1.00
CA ILE A 101 2.05 5.07 -2.23
C ILE A 101 0.98 6.10 -2.54
N VAL A 102 0.88 6.53 -3.79
CA VAL A 102 -0.17 7.44 -4.26
C VAL A 102 -1.38 6.63 -4.71
N VAL A 103 -2.56 6.93 -4.17
CA VAL A 103 -3.84 6.30 -4.53
C VAL A 103 -4.91 7.38 -4.77
N ASP A 104 -6.05 7.01 -5.37
CA ASP A 104 -7.07 8.00 -5.74
C ASP A 104 -7.91 8.49 -4.59
N SER A 105 -8.36 7.57 -3.75
CA SER A 105 -9.09 7.89 -2.53
C SER A 105 -9.00 6.70 -1.61
N VAL A 106 -8.81 6.95 -0.33
CA VAL A 106 -9.08 5.92 0.69
C VAL A 106 -10.59 5.74 0.82
N ALA A 107 -11.04 4.51 0.99
CA ALA A 107 -12.45 4.16 1.13
C ALA A 107 -12.75 3.93 2.63
N ASP A 108 -12.58 2.71 3.12
CA ASP A 108 -12.81 2.36 4.53
C ASP A 108 -11.85 1.24 5.02
N VAL A 109 -11.89 0.89 6.29
CA VAL A 109 -11.16 -0.26 6.85
C VAL A 109 -12.13 -1.44 6.97
N LEU A 110 -11.82 -2.53 6.28
CA LEU A 110 -12.65 -3.73 6.28
C LEU A 110 -11.97 -4.85 7.06
N LEU A 111 -12.71 -5.45 7.98
CA LEU A 111 -12.31 -6.67 8.65
C LEU A 111 -12.70 -7.86 7.75
N LEU A 112 -11.69 -8.61 7.31
CA LEU A 112 -11.86 -9.77 6.44
C LEU A 112 -11.34 -11.03 7.14
N ASP A 113 -12.21 -12.01 7.29
CA ASP A 113 -11.81 -13.36 7.68
C ASP A 113 -11.06 -14.06 6.54
N ASN A 114 -10.09 -14.91 6.88
CA ASN A 114 -9.32 -15.65 5.87
C ASN A 114 -10.20 -16.54 4.97
N VAL A 115 -11.42 -16.88 5.41
CA VAL A 115 -12.37 -17.68 4.63
C VAL A 115 -13.05 -16.89 3.50
N ASP A 116 -13.14 -15.57 3.63
CA ASP A 116 -13.71 -14.68 2.60
C ASP A 116 -12.72 -14.33 1.49
N VAL A 117 -11.42 -14.61 1.70
CA VAL A 117 -10.38 -14.36 0.71
C VAL A 117 -10.30 -15.53 -0.27
N GLN A 118 -10.81 -15.31 -1.48
CA GLN A 118 -10.71 -16.24 -2.59
C GLN A 118 -9.38 -16.07 -3.34
N PRO A 119 -8.82 -17.14 -3.93
CA PRO A 119 -7.67 -17.02 -4.80
C PRO A 119 -7.99 -16.13 -6.00
N PRO A 120 -7.01 -15.38 -6.53
CA PRO A 120 -7.25 -14.51 -7.67
C PRO A 120 -7.62 -15.36 -8.90
N PRO A 121 -8.75 -15.06 -9.58
CA PRO A 121 -9.14 -15.71 -10.81
C PRO A 121 -8.13 -15.39 -11.91
N ASP A 122 -8.02 -16.26 -12.92
CA ASP A 122 -7.11 -16.07 -14.04
C ASP A 122 -7.28 -14.71 -14.76
N PHE A 123 -8.43 -14.02 -14.66
CA PHE A 123 -8.62 -12.67 -15.23
C PHE A 123 -7.84 -11.57 -14.51
N ALA A 124 -7.33 -11.82 -13.31
CA ALA A 124 -6.35 -10.97 -12.66
C ALA A 124 -5.05 -10.83 -13.49
N SER A 125 -4.90 -11.58 -14.60
CA SER A 125 -3.82 -11.48 -15.60
C SER A 125 -3.48 -10.08 -16.12
N ALA A 126 -4.38 -9.08 -16.02
CA ALA A 126 -4.03 -7.70 -16.34
C ALA A 126 -3.05 -7.10 -15.33
N LEU A 127 -3.11 -7.57 -14.08
CA LEU A 127 -2.20 -7.27 -13.00
C LEU A 127 -1.22 -8.43 -12.88
N ASP A 128 0.04 -8.13 -12.57
CA ASP A 128 1.03 -9.15 -12.26
C ASP A 128 0.57 -9.92 -11.00
N THR A 129 -0.07 -11.07 -11.18
CA THR A 129 -0.69 -11.89 -10.10
C THR A 129 0.27 -12.28 -8.97
N LYS A 130 1.58 -12.19 -9.20
CA LYS A 130 2.64 -12.33 -8.20
C LYS A 130 2.52 -11.39 -6.98
N TYR A 131 1.83 -10.26 -7.12
CA TYR A 131 1.67 -9.28 -6.04
C TYR A 131 0.29 -9.30 -5.38
N ILE A 132 -0.64 -10.09 -5.90
CA ILE A 132 -1.99 -10.23 -5.37
C ILE A 132 -1.97 -11.32 -4.30
N GLN A 133 -2.44 -10.99 -3.10
CA GLN A 133 -2.64 -11.94 -2.01
C GLN A 133 -3.90 -12.77 -2.23
N GLY A 134 -4.97 -12.13 -2.71
CA GLY A 134 -6.27 -12.74 -2.97
C GLY A 134 -7.31 -11.71 -3.39
N LEU A 135 -8.53 -12.17 -3.63
CA LEU A 135 -9.70 -11.31 -3.78
C LEU A 135 -10.63 -11.53 -2.58
N ALA A 136 -11.22 -10.47 -2.08
CA ALA A 136 -12.35 -10.55 -1.16
C ALA A 136 -13.59 -9.98 -1.85
N SER A 137 -14.75 -10.60 -1.62
CA SER A 137 -16.03 -10.08 -2.11
C SER A 137 -16.88 -9.71 -0.91
N GLN A 138 -17.04 -8.42 -0.63
CA GLN A 138 -17.82 -7.93 0.49
C GLN A 138 -18.88 -6.95 -0.02
N GLU A 139 -20.15 -7.17 0.33
CA GLU A 139 -21.28 -6.30 -0.04
C GLU A 139 -21.38 -5.98 -1.56
N GLU A 140 -21.19 -7.00 -2.41
CA GLU A 140 -21.18 -6.89 -3.89
C GLU A 140 -19.98 -6.12 -4.49
N LEU A 141 -19.06 -5.63 -3.65
CA LEU A 141 -17.81 -5.02 -4.09
C LEU A 141 -16.70 -6.07 -4.15
N MET A 142 -16.03 -6.14 -5.30
CA MET A 142 -14.83 -6.95 -5.47
C MET A 142 -13.62 -6.15 -4.98
N LEU A 143 -12.86 -6.74 -4.07
CA LEU A 143 -11.73 -6.12 -3.41
C LEU A 143 -10.46 -6.92 -3.68
N ILE A 144 -9.44 -6.25 -4.23
CA ILE A 144 -8.19 -6.89 -4.60
C ILE A 144 -7.18 -6.70 -3.48
N LEU A 145 -6.85 -7.77 -2.76
CA LEU A 145 -5.86 -7.72 -1.68
C LEU A 145 -4.45 -7.76 -2.26
N ILE A 146 -3.68 -6.70 -2.02
CA ILE A 146 -2.30 -6.57 -2.49
C ILE A 146 -1.34 -6.97 -1.38
N HIS A 147 -0.40 -7.84 -1.72
CA HIS A 147 0.74 -8.15 -0.86
C HIS A 147 1.83 -7.09 -1.05
N ILE A 148 1.74 -5.96 -0.34
CA ILE A 148 2.66 -4.82 -0.51
C ILE A 148 4.14 -5.21 -0.38
N LYS A 149 4.46 -6.13 0.55
CA LYS A 149 5.81 -6.69 0.74
C LYS A 149 6.38 -7.40 -0.50
N LYS A 150 5.52 -7.98 -1.34
CA LYS A 150 5.93 -8.63 -2.59
C LYS A 150 5.93 -7.63 -3.74
N LEU A 151 5.01 -6.66 -3.72
CA LEU A 151 4.97 -5.58 -4.70
C LEU A 151 6.25 -4.76 -4.68
N MET A 152 6.74 -4.45 -3.47
CA MET A 152 8.00 -3.75 -3.24
C MET A 152 9.14 -4.77 -3.26
N ASN A 153 9.58 -5.14 -4.47
CA ASN A 153 10.66 -6.12 -4.67
C ASN A 153 12.00 -5.60 -4.12
N SER A 154 12.97 -6.49 -3.94
CA SER A 154 14.32 -6.12 -3.48
C SER A 154 15.01 -5.03 -4.33
N GLN A 155 14.68 -4.94 -5.62
CA GLN A 155 15.20 -3.89 -6.51
C GLN A 155 14.57 -2.52 -6.20
N ASP A 156 13.26 -2.48 -5.97
CA ASP A 156 12.57 -1.26 -5.54
C ASP A 156 13.15 -0.80 -4.18
N MET A 157 13.36 -1.75 -3.25
CA MET A 157 13.98 -1.47 -1.95
C MET A 157 15.40 -0.91 -2.06
N ALA A 158 16.22 -1.43 -2.97
CA ALA A 158 17.57 -0.90 -3.20
C ALA A 158 17.55 0.52 -3.79
N LEU A 159 16.55 0.85 -4.63
CA LEU A 159 16.36 2.20 -5.13
C LEU A 159 15.93 3.16 -4.02
N PHE A 160 15.04 2.73 -3.12
CA PHE A 160 14.63 3.53 -1.96
C PHE A 160 15.80 3.83 -1.02
N ASP A 161 16.66 2.84 -0.77
CA ASP A 161 17.87 3.00 0.07
C ASP A 161 18.87 4.00 -0.54
N GLN A 162 19.03 3.97 -1.87
CA GLN A 162 19.82 4.98 -2.60
C GLN A 162 19.20 6.37 -2.49
N ILE A 163 17.87 6.47 -2.61
CA ILE A 163 17.15 7.74 -2.51
C ILE A 163 17.32 8.36 -1.11
N GLU A 164 17.15 7.57 -0.04
CA GLU A 164 17.37 8.04 1.33
C GLU A 164 18.82 8.48 1.56
N SER A 165 19.78 7.73 1.02
CA SER A 165 21.21 8.07 1.11
C SER A 165 21.56 9.36 0.37
N ASP A 166 21.02 9.58 -0.83
CA ASP A 166 21.29 10.76 -1.67
C ASP A 166 20.59 12.02 -1.14
N SER A 167 19.38 11.86 -0.61
CA SER A 167 18.62 12.98 -0.04
C SER A 167 19.13 13.45 1.34
N THR A 168 19.90 12.62 2.05
CA THR A 168 20.69 13.07 3.22
C THR A 168 21.83 14.02 2.82
N VAL A 169 22.28 14.00 1.56
CA VAL A 169 23.35 14.88 1.04
C VAL A 169 22.81 16.25 0.61
N LEU A 170 21.49 16.42 0.50
CA LEU A 170 20.83 17.68 0.15
C LEU A 170 20.59 18.59 1.37
N GLU A 171 21.49 18.59 2.36
CA GLU A 171 21.60 19.73 3.26
C GLU A 171 22.08 20.95 2.45
N PRO A 172 21.38 22.09 2.49
CA PRO A 172 21.92 23.33 1.96
C PRO A 172 23.19 23.65 2.74
N GLN A 173 24.32 23.75 2.03
CA GLN A 173 25.54 24.38 2.53
C GLN A 173 25.25 25.87 2.75
N GLU A 174 24.49 26.22 3.80
CA GLU A 174 24.36 27.60 4.23
C GLU A 174 25.71 28.07 4.78
N GLY A 175 26.35 28.99 4.04
CA GLY A 175 27.34 29.91 4.59
C GLY A 175 28.81 29.53 4.46
N ARG A 176 29.34 29.51 3.22
CA ARG A 176 30.74 29.87 2.97
C ARG A 176 30.84 31.10 2.06
N THR A 177 30.40 32.21 2.60
CA THR A 177 30.89 33.55 2.21
C THR A 177 30.75 34.40 3.47
N HIS A 178 31.81 34.76 4.16
CA HIS A 178 32.60 35.94 3.80
C HIS A 178 33.93 35.95 4.56
N GLU A 179 35.00 36.20 3.80
CA GLU A 179 36.18 36.93 4.26
C GLU A 179 35.89 38.45 4.16
#